data_AF-A0AA88XM21-F1
#
_entry.id   AF-A0AA88XM21-F1
#
_cell.length_a   1.000
_cell.length_b   1.000
_cell.length_c   1.000
_cell.angle_alpha   90.00
_cell.angle_beta   90.00
_cell.angle_gamma   90.00
#
_symmetry.space_group_name_H-M   'P 1'
#
loop_
_entity.id
_entity.type
_entity.pdbx_description
1 polymer ?
#
loop_
_entity_poly.entity_id
_entity_poly.type
_entity_poly.pdbx_seq_one_letter_code
_entity_poly.pdbx_strand_id
1 'polypeptide(L)'
;MASEAPRINHDNQGNQDGNQDGQGDQTLVSSQDNQGDNGEADWSDCDQDRTKKKKDGGRKKLKQLSLYPSNVSVSRKRKKRLSSNGQSDSELSEINEELKHINMRLNGLVTKDELKALVDSSVQLIVNQLKPEIRKEIKAEMKKEMRESKEIIRKELQKDVQKEVKKEVKSVEQLVNEKLGKFSDRCDGIDLDIENMKENIAKQARQLNDMHETLKGAMNTAFDALKLANHNQQYSQKNNIKILNWREKNGENSETLRVDFISEMLKVGVTVSDSDILAIHRVPTKNTRSPRPVILKLIRSDVRLNVIRKRKEVAGTFKMMDHVTERNLDLMNRLRDNDNLHSVWYYNCNIHAIDMVGDRHRFDIGDNSEKLRRIGAAVRRAGITT
;
A
#
# COMPACT_ATOMS: atom_id res chain seq x y z
N MET A 1 42.92 -70.75 -17.91
CA MET A 1 43.25 -69.41 -17.39
C MET A 1 41.96 -68.62 -17.34
N ALA A 2 41.54 -68.29 -16.13
CA ALA A 2 40.28 -67.65 -15.80
C ALA A 2 40.30 -66.15 -16.14
N SER A 3 39.17 -65.63 -16.60
CA SER A 3 38.92 -64.18 -16.63
C SER A 3 37.49 -63.94 -16.14
N GLU A 4 37.37 -63.74 -14.84
CA GLU A 4 36.15 -63.29 -14.16
C GLU A 4 35.88 -61.83 -14.51
N ALA A 5 34.64 -61.52 -14.88
CA ALA A 5 34.14 -60.16 -15.04
C ALA A 5 33.45 -59.71 -13.73
N PRO A 6 33.63 -58.45 -13.30
CA PRO A 6 33.12 -58.00 -12.01
C PRO A 6 31.61 -57.75 -12.04
N ARG A 7 30.91 -58.26 -11.02
CA ARG A 7 29.52 -57.95 -10.68
C ARG A 7 29.45 -56.58 -10.00
N ILE A 8 28.70 -55.65 -10.59
CA ILE A 8 28.34 -54.38 -9.97
C ILE A 8 27.04 -54.60 -9.17
N ASN A 9 27.14 -54.57 -7.85
CA ASN A 9 25.98 -54.52 -6.95
C ASN A 9 25.47 -53.09 -6.87
N HIS A 10 24.21 -52.87 -7.26
CA HIS A 10 23.48 -51.65 -6.91
C HIS A 10 22.72 -51.92 -5.62
N ASP A 11 23.27 -51.41 -4.51
CA ASP A 11 22.58 -51.32 -3.23
C ASP A 11 21.46 -50.28 -3.35
N ASN A 12 20.23 -50.80 -3.38
CA ASN A 12 18.98 -50.06 -3.36
C ASN A 12 18.59 -49.84 -1.90
N GLN A 13 19.05 -48.73 -1.30
CA GLN A 13 18.58 -48.31 0.02
C GLN A 13 17.24 -47.60 -0.13
N GLY A 14 16.21 -48.25 0.41
CA GLY A 14 14.86 -47.72 0.50
C GLY A 14 14.79 -46.53 1.44
N ASN A 15 14.06 -45.50 1.00
CA ASN A 15 13.54 -44.48 1.88
C ASN A 15 12.03 -44.75 2.04
N GLN A 16 11.70 -45.43 3.13
CA GLN A 16 10.38 -45.36 3.77
C GLN A 16 10.37 -44.06 4.58
N ASP A 17 9.27 -43.32 4.51
CA ASP A 17 8.78 -42.26 5.43
C ASP A 17 8.03 -41.21 4.59
N GLY A 18 6.82 -40.76 4.89
CA GLY A 18 5.88 -41.10 5.93
C GLY A 18 4.50 -40.65 5.46
N ASN A 19 3.51 -41.46 5.80
CA ASN A 19 2.10 -41.17 5.65
C ASN A 19 1.72 -40.23 6.81
N GLN A 20 1.29 -39.00 6.51
CA GLN A 20 0.57 -38.17 7.47
C GLN A 20 -0.71 -37.65 6.84
N ASP A 21 -1.80 -38.12 7.43
CA ASP A 21 -3.17 -37.70 7.21
C ASP A 21 -3.32 -36.21 7.53
N GLY A 22 -3.68 -35.42 6.52
CA GLY A 22 -4.11 -34.04 6.66
C GLY A 22 -5.55 -33.92 6.19
N GLN A 23 -6.50 -34.19 7.08
CA GLN A 23 -7.89 -33.77 6.93
C GLN A 23 -7.93 -32.24 7.01
N GLY A 24 -8.06 -31.59 5.85
CA GLY A 24 -8.28 -30.16 5.70
C GLY A 24 -9.60 -29.92 5.00
N ASP A 25 -10.68 -29.93 5.77
CA ASP A 25 -11.99 -29.43 5.38
C ASP A 25 -11.89 -27.90 5.27
N GLN A 26 -11.91 -27.36 4.05
CA GLN A 26 -12.13 -25.94 3.81
C GLN A 26 -13.19 -25.76 2.73
N THR A 27 -14.36 -25.42 3.23
CA THR A 27 -15.47 -24.73 2.58
C THR A 27 -15.01 -23.76 1.49
N LEU A 28 -15.37 -24.08 0.25
CA LEU A 28 -15.46 -23.15 -0.87
C LEU A 28 -16.48 -22.05 -0.54
N VAL A 29 -16.00 -20.85 -0.25
CA VAL A 29 -16.81 -19.64 -0.33
C VAL A 29 -16.68 -19.08 -1.73
N SER A 30 -17.79 -19.16 -2.46
CA SER A 30 -18.04 -18.51 -3.74
C SER A 30 -17.74 -17.01 -3.66
N SER A 31 -16.68 -16.55 -4.33
CA SER A 31 -16.48 -15.13 -4.59
C SER A 31 -17.07 -14.81 -5.96
N GLN A 32 -18.16 -14.06 -5.92
CA GLN A 32 -18.85 -13.51 -7.07
C GLN A 32 -17.95 -12.54 -7.82
N ASP A 33 -18.12 -12.57 -9.13
CA ASP A 33 -17.58 -11.65 -10.12
C ASP A 33 -17.80 -10.20 -9.69
N ASN A 34 -16.71 -9.45 -9.53
CA ASN A 34 -16.75 -8.00 -9.54
C ASN A 34 -16.03 -7.53 -10.81
N GLN A 35 -16.83 -7.29 -11.85
CA GLN A 35 -16.41 -6.62 -13.08
C GLN A 35 -16.09 -5.16 -12.74
N GLY A 36 -14.82 -4.90 -12.42
CA GLY A 36 -14.27 -3.56 -12.33
C GLY A 36 -13.82 -3.10 -13.71
N ASP A 37 -14.70 -2.34 -14.35
CA ASP A 37 -14.46 -1.55 -15.56
C ASP A 37 -13.43 -0.45 -15.25
N ASN A 38 -12.15 -0.71 -15.53
CA ASN A 38 -11.10 0.29 -15.42
C ASN A 38 -10.86 0.90 -16.79
N GLY A 39 -11.58 2.00 -17.04
CA GLY A 39 -11.33 2.89 -18.17
C GLY A 39 -9.89 3.40 -18.17
N GLU A 40 -9.30 3.33 -19.35
CA GLU A 40 -8.07 4.03 -19.74
C GLU A 40 -8.19 5.52 -19.41
N ALA A 41 -7.36 5.99 -18.47
CA ALA A 41 -7.07 7.41 -18.34
C ALA A 41 -5.76 7.69 -19.09
N ASP A 42 -5.95 8.24 -20.28
CA ASP A 42 -4.98 8.89 -21.14
C ASP A 42 -4.29 10.03 -20.36
N TRP A 43 -3.01 9.87 -20.03
CA TRP A 43 -2.17 10.93 -19.47
C TRP A 43 -1.30 11.52 -20.58
N SER A 44 -1.95 12.21 -21.51
CA SER A 44 -1.30 13.13 -22.43
C SER A 44 -1.00 14.46 -21.71
N ASP A 45 0.26 14.90 -21.82
CA ASP A 45 0.72 16.29 -21.86
C ASP A 45 -0.11 17.37 -21.16
N CYS A 46 0.46 17.98 -20.12
CA CYS A 46 0.31 19.43 -19.97
C CYS A 46 1.46 20.07 -19.17
N ASP A 47 1.95 21.16 -19.74
CA ASP A 47 2.57 22.33 -19.12
C ASP A 47 4.07 22.37 -18.84
N GLN A 48 4.72 22.86 -19.90
CA GLN A 48 5.80 23.83 -19.86
C GLN A 48 5.51 25.04 -18.94
N ASP A 49 6.62 25.58 -18.42
CA ASP A 49 6.97 27.01 -18.45
C ASP A 49 7.07 27.76 -17.11
N ARG A 50 8.18 28.50 -16.98
CA ARG A 50 8.47 29.68 -16.11
C ARG A 50 8.71 29.43 -14.61
N THR A 51 9.64 30.07 -13.91
CA THR A 51 10.49 31.24 -14.23
C THR A 51 11.69 31.32 -13.28
N LYS A 52 12.79 31.85 -13.82
CA LYS A 52 13.95 32.40 -13.13
C LYS A 52 13.55 33.38 -12.00
N LYS A 53 14.22 33.30 -10.85
CA LYS A 53 14.61 34.52 -10.11
C LYS A 53 15.87 34.32 -9.25
N LYS A 54 16.92 35.02 -9.68
CA LYS A 54 18.09 35.44 -8.90
C LYS A 54 17.66 36.24 -7.67
N LYS A 55 18.44 36.16 -6.58
CA LYS A 55 19.13 37.27 -5.89
C LYS A 55 19.67 36.76 -4.55
N ASP A 56 20.99 36.72 -4.41
CA ASP A 56 21.82 37.77 -3.81
C ASP A 56 21.71 37.83 -2.28
N GLY A 57 22.84 37.51 -1.66
CA GLY A 57 23.50 38.51 -0.83
C GLY A 57 23.34 38.36 0.67
N GLY A 58 24.49 38.27 1.33
CA GLY A 58 24.67 39.04 2.56
C GLY A 58 24.97 38.24 3.81
N ARG A 59 26.22 37.76 3.91
CA ARG A 59 26.95 37.74 5.18
C ARG A 59 26.69 39.04 5.95
N LYS A 60 26.47 38.96 7.27
CA LYS A 60 27.19 39.81 8.22
C LYS A 60 27.19 39.21 9.63
N LYS A 61 28.39 39.31 10.20
CA LYS A 61 28.89 38.69 11.42
C LYS A 61 28.22 39.27 12.66
N LEU A 62 28.00 38.39 13.63
CA LEU A 62 27.94 38.71 15.05
C LEU A 62 29.13 39.61 15.44
N LYS A 63 28.84 40.73 16.08
CA LYS A 63 29.76 41.39 17.01
C LYS A 63 29.01 41.67 18.30
N GLN A 64 29.64 41.20 19.38
CA GLN A 64 29.29 41.39 20.78
C GLN A 64 29.26 42.88 21.15
N LEU A 65 28.28 43.25 21.97
CA LEU A 65 28.25 44.46 22.81
C LEU A 65 28.18 43.94 24.25
N SER A 66 29.30 43.92 24.98
CA SER A 66 29.86 45.00 25.82
C SER A 66 28.99 45.35 27.02
N LEU A 67 29.41 44.79 28.16
CA LEU A 67 29.05 45.11 29.53
C LEU A 67 29.34 46.58 29.87
N TYR A 68 28.44 47.17 30.67
CA TYR A 68 28.54 48.32 31.57
C TYR A 68 29.34 49.57 31.16
N PRO A 69 28.77 50.74 31.52
CA PRO A 69 29.57 51.71 32.23
C PRO A 69 28.85 52.24 33.48
N SER A 70 29.46 51.98 34.63
CA SER A 70 29.45 52.88 35.78
C SER A 70 30.51 53.97 35.56
N ASN A 71 30.16 55.25 35.76
CA ASN A 71 31.02 56.26 36.42
C ASN A 71 30.47 57.70 36.39
N VAL A 72 30.57 58.36 37.56
CA VAL A 72 31.09 59.74 37.79
C VAL A 72 30.23 60.92 37.25
N SER A 73 29.73 61.86 38.06
CA SER A 73 30.41 63.05 38.66
C SER A 73 29.32 63.94 39.30
N VAL A 74 29.43 64.52 40.51
CA VAL A 74 30.25 65.66 41.00
C VAL A 74 30.02 67.01 40.28
N SER A 75 29.66 68.01 41.11
CA SER A 75 30.03 69.46 41.07
C SER A 75 29.01 70.55 40.64
N ARG A 76 28.66 71.36 41.66
CA ARG A 76 28.94 72.81 41.83
C ARG A 76 27.98 73.90 41.27
N LYS A 77 27.52 74.69 42.26
CA LYS A 77 27.62 76.17 42.45
C LYS A 77 26.80 77.15 41.59
N ARG A 78 25.97 77.94 42.29
CA ARG A 78 25.89 79.43 42.31
C ARG A 78 24.84 79.82 43.39
N LYS A 79 25.03 80.63 44.45
CA LYS A 79 25.70 81.93 44.78
C LYS A 79 24.78 83.15 44.59
N LYS A 80 24.68 83.97 45.67
CA LYS A 80 24.11 85.34 45.88
C LYS A 80 22.80 85.35 46.71
N ARG A 81 22.57 86.22 47.71
CA ARG A 81 23.25 87.44 48.20
C ARG A 81 22.65 87.85 49.57
N LEU A 82 23.53 88.31 50.50
CA LEU A 82 23.48 89.57 51.31
C LEU A 82 22.13 89.97 51.96
N SER A 83 22.04 90.20 53.26
CA SER A 83 22.34 91.49 53.95
C SER A 83 21.61 91.38 55.31
N SER A 84 21.96 91.93 56.47
CA SER A 84 22.99 92.84 57.00
C SER A 84 22.74 92.98 58.51
N ASN A 85 23.81 93.28 59.28
CA ASN A 85 23.91 94.20 60.43
C ASN A 85 22.83 94.20 61.52
N GLY A 86 23.10 94.38 62.81
CA GLY A 86 24.23 94.92 63.58
C GLY A 86 23.68 95.03 65.02
N GLN A 87 24.47 94.83 66.08
CA GLN A 87 25.11 95.93 66.83
C GLN A 87 24.16 97.13 67.04
N SER A 88 23.91 97.64 68.24
CA SER A 88 24.65 97.58 69.49
C SER A 88 23.78 98.16 70.59
N ASP A 89 23.70 97.44 71.71
CA ASP A 89 23.29 97.97 73.00
C ASP A 89 24.30 99.04 73.45
N SER A 90 23.84 100.27 73.72
CA SER A 90 24.43 101.21 74.69
C SER A 90 23.85 102.62 74.50
N GLU A 91 22.58 102.83 74.84
CA GLU A 91 22.01 104.17 75.10
C GLU A 91 20.62 104.04 75.79
N LEU A 92 20.47 103.05 76.68
CA LEU A 92 19.25 102.71 77.42
C LEU A 92 19.38 103.05 78.92
N SER A 93 19.66 104.32 79.25
CA SER A 93 19.74 104.76 80.66
C SER A 93 18.99 106.05 80.97
N GLU A 94 18.47 106.79 79.99
CA GLU A 94 17.73 108.06 80.24
C GLU A 94 16.33 108.12 79.62
N ILE A 95 15.94 107.15 78.77
CA ILE A 95 14.56 107.00 78.25
C ILE A 95 13.67 106.16 79.20
N ASN A 96 14.29 105.50 80.19
CA ASN A 96 13.62 104.56 81.11
C ASN A 96 12.80 105.25 82.24
N GLU A 97 12.97 106.56 82.44
CA GLU A 97 12.20 107.34 83.42
C GLU A 97 10.98 108.06 82.77
N GLU A 98 11.01 108.39 81.48
CA GLU A 98 9.82 108.89 80.75
C GLU A 98 8.85 107.75 80.37
N LEU A 99 9.36 106.52 80.20
CA LEU A 99 8.54 105.32 80.02
C LEU A 99 7.70 104.96 81.26
N LYS A 100 8.13 105.30 82.49
CA LYS A 100 7.29 105.12 83.70
C LYS A 100 6.08 106.05 83.71
N HIS A 101 6.23 107.29 83.25
CA HIS A 101 5.13 108.26 83.23
C HIS A 101 4.11 108.00 82.12
N ILE A 102 4.54 107.42 80.99
CA ILE A 102 3.64 106.97 79.92
C ILE A 102 2.94 105.64 80.29
N ASN A 103 3.63 104.73 81.00
CA ASN A 103 3.08 103.43 81.41
C ASN A 103 2.04 103.55 82.57
N MET A 104 2.05 104.63 83.35
CA MET A 104 0.96 104.92 84.29
C MET A 104 -0.31 105.51 83.63
N ARG A 105 -0.19 106.09 82.42
CA ARG A 105 -1.33 106.66 81.68
C ARG A 105 -1.98 105.68 80.69
N LEU A 106 -1.25 104.65 80.24
CA LEU A 106 -1.73 103.62 79.29
C LEU A 106 -2.38 102.39 79.95
N ASN A 107 -2.16 102.15 81.24
CA ASN A 107 -2.74 100.99 81.97
C ASN A 107 -4.22 101.16 82.38
N GLY A 108 -4.92 102.22 81.92
CA GLY A 108 -6.30 102.53 82.29
C GLY A 108 -7.34 102.47 81.17
N LEU A 109 -6.98 102.19 79.92
CA LEU A 109 -7.90 102.36 78.77
C LEU A 109 -8.16 101.10 77.93
N VAL A 110 -7.38 100.02 78.07
CA VAL A 110 -7.69 98.71 77.46
C VAL A 110 -7.14 97.62 78.37
N THR A 111 -7.99 96.71 78.84
CA THR A 111 -7.50 95.58 79.63
C THR A 111 -6.71 94.62 78.74
N LYS A 112 -5.64 94.01 79.28
CA LYS A 112 -4.81 93.02 78.56
C LYS A 112 -5.65 91.87 77.97
N ASP A 113 -6.79 91.59 78.58
CA ASP A 113 -7.75 90.57 78.14
C ASP A 113 -8.58 91.01 76.93
N GLU A 114 -8.90 92.30 76.77
CA GLU A 114 -9.59 92.83 75.58
C GLU A 114 -8.67 92.90 74.36
N LEU A 115 -7.40 93.28 74.56
CA LEU A 115 -6.42 93.29 73.48
C LEU A 115 -6.08 91.85 73.05
N LYS A 116 -6.01 90.92 74.00
CA LYS A 116 -5.86 89.48 73.72
C LYS A 116 -7.07 88.93 72.99
N ALA A 117 -8.30 89.31 73.37
CA ALA A 117 -9.51 88.91 72.66
C ALA A 117 -9.58 89.49 71.23
N LEU A 118 -9.14 90.74 71.01
CA LEU A 118 -9.10 91.35 69.69
C LEU A 118 -8.01 90.74 68.79
N VAL A 119 -6.83 90.44 69.36
CA VAL A 119 -5.74 89.74 68.67
C VAL A 119 -6.15 88.30 68.39
N ASP A 120 -6.74 87.57 69.35
CA ASP A 120 -7.24 86.22 69.14
C ASP A 120 -8.36 86.19 68.09
N SER A 121 -9.26 87.19 68.10
CA SER A 121 -10.29 87.36 67.07
C SER A 121 -9.69 87.66 65.70
N SER A 122 -8.70 88.56 65.61
CA SER A 122 -8.03 88.92 64.36
C SER A 122 -7.18 87.77 63.81
N VAL A 123 -6.47 87.05 64.69
CA VAL A 123 -5.74 85.82 64.36
C VAL A 123 -6.70 84.74 63.93
N GLN A 124 -7.86 84.57 64.58
CA GLN A 124 -8.88 83.62 64.12
C GLN A 124 -9.52 84.03 62.80
N LEU A 125 -9.69 85.31 62.52
CA LEU A 125 -10.23 85.79 61.26
C LEU A 125 -9.22 85.57 60.12
N ILE A 126 -7.93 85.86 60.38
CA ILE A 126 -6.81 85.58 59.47
C ILE A 126 -6.63 84.08 59.26
N VAL A 127 -6.69 83.27 60.32
CA VAL A 127 -6.62 81.81 60.24
C VAL A 127 -7.85 81.27 59.51
N ASN A 128 -9.05 81.79 59.75
CA ASN A 128 -10.27 81.32 59.07
C ASN A 128 -10.33 81.75 57.60
N GLN A 129 -9.70 82.86 57.20
CA GLN A 129 -9.62 83.30 55.81
C GLN A 129 -8.44 82.67 55.05
N LEU A 130 -7.24 82.61 55.64
CA LEU A 130 -6.05 82.06 54.98
C LEU A 130 -6.01 80.53 54.98
N LYS A 131 -6.50 79.86 56.02
CA LYS A 131 -6.50 78.38 56.09
C LYS A 131 -7.26 77.70 54.95
N PRO A 132 -8.46 78.15 54.51
CA PRO A 132 -9.11 77.55 53.35
C PRO A 132 -8.38 77.86 52.03
N GLU A 133 -7.79 79.04 51.86
CA GLU A 133 -7.02 79.39 50.67
C GLU A 133 -5.73 78.59 50.56
N ILE A 134 -4.92 78.55 51.63
CA ILE A 134 -3.71 77.73 51.74
C ILE A 134 -4.06 76.25 51.54
N ARG A 135 -5.16 75.75 52.13
CA ARG A 135 -5.62 74.36 51.89
C ARG A 135 -6.02 74.12 50.45
N LYS A 136 -6.61 75.09 49.76
CA LYS A 136 -7.03 74.96 48.35
C LYS A 136 -5.82 74.95 47.43
N GLU A 137 -4.84 75.82 47.67
CA GLU A 137 -3.59 75.89 46.90
C GLU A 137 -2.72 74.64 47.11
N ILE A 138 -2.51 74.22 48.36
CA ILE A 138 -1.80 72.96 48.67
C ILE A 138 -2.51 71.77 48.00
N LYS A 139 -3.85 71.69 48.06
CA LYS A 139 -4.60 70.62 47.37
C LYS A 139 -4.46 70.70 45.86
N ALA A 140 -4.39 71.89 45.27
CA ALA A 140 -4.23 72.07 43.84
C ALA A 140 -2.84 71.64 43.38
N GLU A 141 -1.79 72.06 44.08
CA GLU A 141 -0.41 71.69 43.75
C GLU A 141 -0.17 70.20 44.00
N MET A 142 -0.63 69.64 45.13
CA MET A 142 -0.59 68.18 45.34
C MET A 142 -1.32 67.41 44.24
N LYS A 143 -2.46 67.91 43.77
CA LYS A 143 -3.20 67.27 42.67
C LYS A 143 -2.45 67.37 41.34
N LYS A 144 -1.71 68.46 41.10
CA LYS A 144 -0.87 68.65 39.93
C LYS A 144 0.36 67.74 39.97
N GLU A 145 1.12 67.74 41.06
CA GLU A 145 2.26 66.83 41.26
C GLU A 145 1.85 65.35 41.20
N MET A 146 0.70 65.00 41.78
CA MET A 146 0.15 63.65 41.63
C MET A 146 -0.21 63.31 40.18
N ARG A 147 -0.70 64.27 39.39
CA ARG A 147 -0.99 64.04 37.96
C ARG A 147 0.30 63.83 37.17
N GLU A 148 1.32 64.65 37.41
CA GLU A 148 2.62 64.52 36.75
C GLU A 148 3.30 63.19 37.12
N SER A 149 3.28 62.83 38.40
CA SER A 149 3.80 61.55 38.88
C SER A 149 3.05 60.36 38.30
N LYS A 150 1.71 60.41 38.23
CA LYS A 150 0.91 59.37 37.56
C LYS A 150 1.27 59.23 36.08
N GLU A 151 1.52 60.33 35.38
CA GLU A 151 1.87 60.30 33.96
C GLU A 151 3.27 59.75 33.73
N ILE A 152 4.24 60.08 34.59
CA ILE A 152 5.60 59.50 34.55
C ILE A 152 5.53 58.00 34.81
N ILE A 153 4.87 57.58 35.90
CA ILE A 153 4.69 56.16 36.25
C ILE A 153 4.00 55.41 35.11
N ARG A 154 2.96 55.99 34.50
CA ARG A 154 2.26 55.38 33.36
C ARG A 154 3.19 55.18 32.17
N LYS A 155 4.01 56.16 31.82
CA LYS A 155 4.95 56.08 30.69
C LYS A 155 6.06 55.07 30.95
N GLU A 156 6.59 55.01 32.17
CA GLU A 156 7.60 54.02 32.56
C GLU A 156 7.02 52.61 32.53
N LEU A 157 5.87 52.41 33.18
CA LEU A 157 5.16 51.13 33.17
C LEU A 157 4.82 50.68 31.75
N GLN A 158 4.36 51.59 30.89
CA GLN A 158 4.07 51.28 29.49
C GLN A 158 5.34 50.87 28.73
N LYS A 159 6.46 51.54 28.95
CA LYS A 159 7.74 51.18 28.32
C LYS A 159 8.21 49.80 28.78
N ASP A 160 8.09 49.47 30.05
CA ASP A 160 8.56 48.20 30.59
C ASP A 160 7.65 47.04 30.17
N VAL A 161 6.32 47.23 30.17
CA VAL A 161 5.37 46.28 29.58
C VAL A 161 5.68 46.07 28.10
N GLN A 162 5.93 47.14 27.34
CA GLN A 162 6.29 47.01 25.91
C GLN A 162 7.61 46.26 25.70
N LYS A 163 8.62 46.45 26.57
CA LYS A 163 9.88 45.71 26.48
C LYS A 163 9.67 44.23 26.76
N GLU A 164 8.92 43.88 27.81
CA GLU A 164 8.69 42.48 28.17
C GLU A 164 7.83 41.77 27.12
N VAL A 165 6.76 42.42 26.64
CA VAL A 165 5.94 41.89 25.54
C VAL A 165 6.79 41.66 24.28
N LYS A 166 7.68 42.60 23.91
CA LYS A 166 8.57 42.41 22.76
C LYS A 166 9.56 41.26 22.95
N LYS A 167 10.01 41.03 24.18
CA LYS A 167 10.93 39.93 24.51
C LYS A 167 10.22 38.59 24.41
N GLU A 168 9.02 38.47 24.98
CA GLU A 168 8.20 37.26 24.90
C GLU A 168 7.78 36.96 23.44
N VAL A 169 7.35 37.96 22.69
CA VAL A 169 7.02 37.80 21.25
C VAL A 169 8.22 37.26 20.47
N LYS A 170 9.43 37.79 20.68
CA LYS A 170 10.64 37.28 20.03
C LYS A 170 10.96 35.84 20.44
N SER A 171 10.76 35.50 21.71
CA SER A 171 10.97 34.14 22.20
C SER A 171 9.99 33.16 21.56
N VAL A 172 8.72 33.54 21.43
CA VAL A 172 7.69 32.74 20.74
C VAL A 172 7.99 32.61 19.25
N GLU A 173 8.37 33.70 18.57
CA GLU A 173 8.77 33.67 17.16
C GLU A 173 9.93 32.71 16.91
N GLN A 174 10.94 32.71 17.78
CA GLN A 174 12.07 31.78 17.67
C GLN A 174 11.63 30.33 17.84
N LEU A 175 10.80 30.04 18.84
CA LEU A 175 10.28 28.69 19.08
C LEU A 175 9.42 28.18 17.92
N VAL A 176 8.57 29.07 17.36
CA VAL A 176 7.73 28.75 16.19
C VAL A 176 8.60 28.46 14.99
N ASN A 177 9.61 29.29 14.70
CA ASN A 177 10.52 29.07 13.58
C ASN A 177 11.34 27.77 13.74
N GLU A 178 11.79 27.44 14.95
CA GLU A 178 12.49 26.17 15.21
C GLU A 178 11.58 24.97 14.96
N LYS A 179 10.33 25.02 15.46
CA LYS A 179 9.35 23.94 15.24
C LYS A 179 8.95 23.82 13.77
N LEU A 180 8.78 24.94 13.07
CA LEU A 180 8.50 24.95 11.63
C LEU A 180 9.66 24.36 10.83
N GLY A 181 10.90 24.64 11.20
CA GLY A 181 12.09 24.03 10.59
C GLY A 181 12.07 22.50 10.74
N LYS A 182 11.90 22.00 11.97
CA LYS A 182 11.83 20.55 12.23
C LYS A 182 10.65 19.87 11.52
N PHE A 183 9.53 20.58 11.36
CA PHE A 183 8.38 20.08 10.61
C PHE A 183 8.70 20.00 9.12
N SER A 184 9.36 21.02 8.55
CA SER A 184 9.83 21.02 7.16
C SER A 184 10.75 19.84 6.87
N ASP A 185 11.79 19.63 7.70
CA ASP A 185 12.74 18.52 7.52
C ASP A 185 12.03 17.15 7.55
N ARG A 186 10.98 17.03 8.36
CA ARG A 186 10.19 15.80 8.46
C ARG A 186 9.28 15.59 7.26
N CYS A 187 8.71 16.65 6.69
CA CYS A 187 7.96 16.57 5.43
C CYS A 187 8.88 16.14 4.28
N ASP A 188 10.07 16.73 4.17
CA ASP A 188 11.05 16.38 3.14
C ASP A 188 11.48 14.90 3.24
N GLY A 189 11.65 14.40 4.47
CA GLY A 189 11.93 12.97 4.71
C GLY A 189 10.80 12.05 4.25
N ILE A 190 9.54 12.42 4.51
CA ILE A 190 8.37 11.65 4.05
C ILE A 190 8.27 11.66 2.52
N ASP A 191 8.55 12.79 1.88
CA ASP A 191 8.51 12.89 0.41
C ASP A 191 9.57 11.98 -0.25
N LEU A 192 10.78 11.91 0.31
CA LEU A 192 11.81 10.99 -0.15
C LEU A 192 11.40 9.52 0.03
N ASP A 193 10.79 9.17 1.16
CA ASP A 193 10.29 7.82 1.40
C ASP A 193 9.15 7.45 0.43
N ILE A 194 8.26 8.39 0.11
CA ILE A 194 7.19 8.20 -0.88
C ILE A 194 7.78 7.91 -2.25
N GLU A 195 8.76 8.69 -2.71
CA GLU A 195 9.39 8.46 -4.02
C GLU A 195 10.13 7.11 -4.07
N ASN A 196 10.84 6.73 -3.00
CA ASN A 196 11.47 5.42 -2.90
C ASN A 196 10.44 4.27 -2.91
N MET A 197 9.31 4.42 -2.21
CA MET A 197 8.22 3.44 -2.26
C MET A 197 7.60 3.31 -3.66
N LYS A 198 7.38 4.43 -4.36
CA LYS A 198 6.89 4.43 -5.74
C LYS A 198 7.84 3.69 -6.68
N GLU A 199 9.14 3.93 -6.56
CA GLU A 199 10.16 3.21 -7.35
C GLU A 199 10.12 1.70 -7.08
N ASN A 200 10.02 1.30 -5.81
CA ASN A 200 9.93 -0.11 -5.43
C ASN A 200 8.66 -0.79 -5.97
N ILE A 201 7.50 -0.11 -5.91
CA ILE A 201 6.25 -0.59 -6.49
C ILE A 201 6.40 -0.77 -8.00
N ALA A 202 6.98 0.21 -8.70
CA ALA A 202 7.21 0.11 -10.14
C ALA A 202 8.15 -1.06 -10.50
N LYS A 203 9.19 -1.30 -9.68
CA LYS A 203 10.10 -2.43 -9.86
C LYS A 203 9.39 -3.78 -9.65
N GLN A 204 8.57 -3.91 -8.61
CA GLN A 204 7.79 -5.13 -8.35
C GLN A 204 6.76 -5.39 -9.45
N ALA A 205 6.09 -4.35 -9.96
CA ALA A 205 5.15 -4.49 -11.06
C ALA A 205 5.81 -5.04 -12.34
N ARG A 206 7.04 -4.58 -12.66
CA ARG A 206 7.83 -5.14 -13.77
C ARG A 206 8.16 -6.61 -13.54
N GLN A 207 8.63 -6.97 -12.36
CA GLN A 207 8.94 -8.37 -12.01
C GLN A 207 7.71 -9.29 -12.11
N LEU A 208 6.54 -8.82 -11.66
CA LEU A 208 5.30 -9.58 -11.77
C LEU A 208 4.91 -9.82 -13.23
N ASN A 209 5.04 -8.82 -14.09
CA ASN A 209 4.75 -8.97 -15.53
C ASN A 209 5.73 -9.95 -16.20
N ASP A 210 7.02 -9.87 -15.90
CA ASP A 210 8.04 -10.78 -16.42
C ASP A 210 7.76 -12.24 -15.99
N MET A 211 7.38 -12.44 -14.73
CA MET A 211 6.98 -13.76 -14.21
C MET A 211 5.70 -14.26 -14.88
N HIS A 212 4.72 -13.39 -15.12
CA HIS A 212 3.48 -13.74 -15.79
C HIS A 212 3.71 -14.24 -17.22
N GLU A 213 4.52 -13.52 -18.00
CA GLU A 213 4.87 -13.92 -19.37
C GLU A 213 5.69 -15.22 -19.38
N THR A 214 6.62 -15.39 -18.43
CA THR A 214 7.38 -16.64 -18.28
C THR A 214 6.46 -17.82 -17.97
N LEU A 215 5.51 -17.65 -17.04
CA LEU A 215 4.55 -18.68 -16.67
C LEU A 215 3.67 -19.07 -17.86
N LYS A 216 3.16 -18.08 -18.59
CA LYS A 216 2.37 -18.28 -19.80
C LYS A 216 3.14 -19.04 -20.88
N GLY A 217 4.41 -18.69 -21.11
CA GLY A 217 5.31 -19.41 -22.01
C GLY A 217 5.55 -20.86 -21.60
N ALA A 218 5.78 -21.10 -20.29
CA ALA A 218 5.95 -22.43 -19.75
C ALA A 218 4.68 -23.28 -19.87
N MET A 219 3.51 -22.70 -19.61
CA MET A 219 2.21 -23.38 -19.77
C MET A 219 1.97 -23.81 -21.22
N ASN A 220 2.21 -22.92 -22.19
CA ASN A 220 2.08 -23.23 -23.61
C ASN A 220 3.03 -24.37 -24.01
N THR A 221 4.29 -24.30 -23.57
CA THR A 221 5.30 -25.34 -23.85
C THR A 221 4.89 -26.69 -23.25
N ALA A 222 4.43 -26.71 -22.00
CA ALA A 222 3.96 -27.91 -21.32
C ALA A 222 2.78 -28.52 -22.08
N PHE A 223 1.85 -27.69 -22.55
CA PHE A 223 0.69 -28.13 -23.31
C PHE A 223 1.05 -28.71 -24.69
N ASP A 224 2.01 -28.11 -25.40
CA ASP A 224 2.45 -28.63 -26.69
C ASP A 224 3.27 -29.92 -26.52
N ALA A 225 4.10 -30.02 -25.48
CA ALA A 225 4.75 -31.27 -25.10
C ALA A 225 3.72 -32.38 -24.81
N LEU A 226 2.62 -32.02 -24.15
CA LEU A 226 1.52 -32.92 -23.84
C LEU A 226 0.80 -33.43 -25.09
N LYS A 227 0.50 -32.54 -26.04
CA LYS A 227 -0.07 -32.91 -27.35
C LYS A 227 0.87 -33.86 -28.10
N LEU A 228 2.15 -33.52 -28.16
CA LEU A 228 3.16 -34.33 -28.85
C LEU A 228 3.32 -35.72 -28.20
N ALA A 229 3.35 -35.79 -26.86
CA ALA A 229 3.43 -37.04 -26.13
C ALA A 229 2.22 -37.94 -26.42
N ASN A 230 1.01 -37.37 -26.37
CA ASN A 230 -0.21 -38.11 -26.70
C ASN A 230 -0.24 -38.54 -28.17
N HIS A 231 0.21 -37.69 -29.10
CA HIS A 231 0.31 -38.02 -30.52
C HIS A 231 1.28 -39.20 -30.75
N ASN A 232 2.47 -39.16 -30.14
CA ASN A 232 3.47 -40.22 -30.25
C ASN A 232 2.97 -41.54 -29.65
N GLN A 233 2.33 -41.48 -28.48
CA GLN A 233 1.69 -42.64 -27.87
C GLN A 233 0.64 -43.22 -28.81
N GLN A 234 -0.25 -42.39 -29.36
CA GLN A 234 -1.31 -42.84 -30.27
C GLN A 234 -0.73 -43.41 -31.58
N TYR A 235 0.35 -42.82 -32.10
CA TYR A 235 1.05 -43.29 -33.29
C TYR A 235 1.66 -44.69 -33.07
N SER A 236 2.27 -44.92 -31.90
CA SER A 236 2.79 -46.25 -31.53
C SER A 236 1.69 -47.33 -31.44
N GLN A 237 0.45 -46.89 -31.18
CA GLN A 237 -0.74 -47.73 -31.09
C GLN A 237 -1.55 -47.78 -32.39
N LYS A 238 -1.10 -47.12 -33.47
CA LYS A 238 -1.85 -47.01 -34.73
C LYS A 238 -2.23 -48.35 -35.33
N ASN A 239 -1.42 -49.39 -35.16
CA ASN A 239 -1.72 -50.72 -35.69
C ASN A 239 -2.29 -51.68 -34.64
N ASN A 240 -2.69 -51.16 -33.48
CA ASN A 240 -3.24 -51.95 -32.40
C ASN A 240 -4.77 -52.05 -32.51
N ILE A 241 -5.30 -53.21 -32.11
CA ILE A 241 -6.71 -53.49 -31.91
C ILE A 241 -6.88 -53.94 -30.46
N LYS A 242 -7.85 -53.37 -29.76
CA LYS A 242 -8.24 -53.79 -28.41
C LYS A 242 -9.44 -54.72 -28.52
N ILE A 243 -9.29 -55.93 -28.02
CA ILE A 243 -10.33 -56.96 -28.03
C ILE A 243 -10.84 -57.13 -26.60
N LEU A 244 -12.14 -56.95 -26.41
CA LEU A 244 -12.83 -57.05 -25.13
C LEU A 244 -13.73 -58.28 -25.10
N ASN A 245 -14.02 -58.77 -23.89
CA ASN A 245 -14.93 -59.90 -23.64
C ASN A 245 -14.54 -61.19 -24.36
N TRP A 246 -13.28 -61.34 -24.78
CA TRP A 246 -12.80 -62.58 -25.35
C TRP A 246 -12.56 -63.58 -24.21
N ARG A 247 -13.33 -64.67 -24.17
CA ARG A 247 -13.26 -65.67 -23.09
C ARG A 247 -11.83 -66.19 -22.89
N GLU A 248 -11.36 -66.23 -21.65
CA GLU A 248 -10.05 -66.81 -21.29
C GLU A 248 -10.14 -68.34 -21.25
N LYS A 249 -9.10 -69.01 -21.76
CA LYS A 249 -8.93 -70.46 -21.66
C LYS A 249 -7.83 -70.79 -20.63
N ASN A 250 -7.94 -71.93 -19.95
CA ASN A 250 -6.90 -72.37 -19.02
C ASN A 250 -5.62 -72.71 -19.79
N GLY A 251 -4.48 -72.18 -19.34
CA GLY A 251 -3.20 -72.37 -20.02
C GLY A 251 -3.06 -71.60 -21.34
N GLU A 252 -3.90 -70.59 -21.58
CA GLU A 252 -3.81 -69.72 -22.75
C GLU A 252 -2.47 -68.96 -22.78
N ASN A 253 -1.79 -69.04 -23.92
CA ASN A 253 -0.55 -68.33 -24.24
C ASN A 253 -0.71 -67.49 -25.52
N SER A 254 0.32 -66.74 -25.89
CA SER A 254 0.28 -65.87 -27.07
C SER A 254 0.06 -66.64 -28.38
N GLU A 255 0.63 -67.85 -28.51
CA GLU A 255 0.46 -68.70 -29.70
C GLU A 255 -0.98 -69.19 -29.86
N THR A 256 -1.61 -69.67 -28.78
CA THR A 256 -3.01 -70.14 -28.80
C THR A 256 -3.98 -69.00 -29.12
N LEU A 257 -3.78 -67.83 -28.52
CA LEU A 257 -4.53 -66.61 -28.88
C LEU A 257 -4.39 -66.28 -30.36
N ARG A 258 -3.19 -66.43 -30.92
CA ARG A 258 -2.94 -66.13 -32.33
C ARG A 258 -3.68 -67.09 -33.26
N VAL A 259 -3.60 -68.39 -33.01
CA VAL A 259 -4.30 -69.42 -33.80
C VAL A 259 -5.82 -69.24 -33.71
N ASP A 260 -6.34 -69.00 -32.51
CA ASP A 260 -7.77 -68.73 -32.30
C ASP A 260 -8.22 -67.49 -33.07
N PHE A 261 -7.46 -66.38 -33.01
CA PHE A 261 -7.77 -65.15 -33.74
C PHE A 261 -7.83 -65.38 -35.25
N ILE A 262 -6.83 -66.06 -35.82
CA ILE A 262 -6.77 -66.36 -37.25
C ILE A 262 -7.97 -67.23 -37.67
N SER A 263 -8.31 -68.24 -36.87
CA SER A 263 -9.47 -69.09 -37.12
C SER A 263 -10.78 -68.29 -37.13
N GLU A 264 -10.98 -67.40 -36.15
CA GLU A 264 -12.17 -66.53 -36.09
C GLU A 264 -12.25 -65.56 -37.27
N MET A 265 -11.12 -65.00 -37.71
CA MET A 265 -11.07 -64.12 -38.89
C MET A 265 -11.37 -64.86 -40.19
N LEU A 266 -10.88 -66.10 -40.33
CA LEU A 266 -11.13 -66.92 -41.51
C LEU A 266 -12.62 -67.25 -41.67
N LYS A 267 -13.34 -67.47 -40.57
CA LYS A 267 -14.80 -67.71 -40.58
C LYS A 267 -15.61 -66.55 -41.17
N VAL A 268 -15.11 -65.31 -41.04
CA VAL A 268 -15.73 -64.10 -41.60
C VAL A 268 -15.12 -63.67 -42.95
N GLY A 269 -14.30 -64.55 -43.56
CA GLY A 269 -13.69 -64.33 -44.87
C GLY A 269 -12.52 -63.33 -44.87
N VAL A 270 -11.86 -63.12 -43.72
CA VAL A 270 -10.66 -62.29 -43.63
C VAL A 270 -9.43 -63.18 -43.49
N THR A 271 -8.58 -63.18 -44.53
CA THR A 271 -7.29 -63.88 -44.49
C THR A 271 -6.27 -63.06 -43.70
N VAL A 272 -5.86 -63.57 -42.54
CA VAL A 272 -4.76 -63.00 -41.73
C VAL A 272 -3.68 -64.07 -41.63
N SER A 273 -2.45 -63.76 -42.03
CA SER A 273 -1.32 -64.68 -41.84
C SER A 273 -0.72 -64.53 -40.45
N ASP A 274 -0.02 -65.57 -39.97
CA ASP A 274 0.78 -65.50 -38.74
C ASP A 274 1.80 -64.34 -38.80
N SER A 275 2.41 -64.14 -39.97
CA SER A 275 3.36 -63.07 -40.24
C SER A 275 2.77 -61.65 -40.18
N ASP A 276 1.45 -61.48 -40.28
CA ASP A 276 0.81 -60.18 -40.13
C ASP A 276 0.69 -59.75 -38.65
N ILE A 277 0.84 -60.68 -37.71
CA ILE A 277 0.64 -60.47 -36.27
C ILE A 277 1.98 -60.28 -35.55
N LEU A 278 2.32 -59.02 -35.26
CA LEU A 278 3.54 -58.68 -34.54
C LEU A 278 3.51 -59.17 -33.08
N ALA A 279 2.39 -58.92 -32.39
CA ALA A 279 2.22 -59.33 -31.00
C ALA A 279 0.73 -59.49 -30.65
N ILE A 280 0.42 -60.46 -29.79
CA ILE A 280 -0.91 -60.64 -29.20
C ILE A 280 -0.75 -61.10 -27.76
N HIS A 281 -1.38 -60.40 -26.82
CA HIS A 281 -1.31 -60.75 -25.40
C HIS A 281 -2.47 -60.16 -24.60
N ARG A 282 -2.77 -60.77 -23.46
CA ARG A 282 -3.73 -60.26 -22.46
C ARG A 282 -3.11 -59.10 -21.69
N VAL A 283 -3.89 -58.06 -21.45
CA VAL A 283 -3.52 -56.95 -20.57
C VAL A 283 -3.92 -57.31 -19.13
N PRO A 284 -2.99 -57.26 -18.17
CA PRO A 284 -3.33 -57.44 -16.77
C PRO A 284 -4.42 -56.45 -16.33
N THR A 285 -5.44 -56.95 -15.63
CA THR A 285 -6.51 -56.11 -15.06
C THR A 285 -6.71 -56.47 -13.61
N LYS A 286 -7.12 -55.50 -12.79
CA LYS A 286 -7.49 -55.73 -11.39
C LYS A 286 -8.85 -56.43 -11.25
N ASN A 287 -9.71 -56.30 -12.26
CA ASN A 287 -11.06 -56.86 -12.22
C ASN A 287 -11.09 -58.34 -12.64
N THR A 288 -11.24 -59.24 -11.69
CA THR A 288 -11.31 -60.69 -11.93
C THR A 288 -12.67 -61.17 -12.46
N ARG A 289 -13.70 -60.31 -12.46
CA ARG A 289 -15.07 -60.71 -12.88
C ARG A 289 -15.25 -60.76 -14.40
N SER A 290 -14.43 -60.04 -15.14
CA SER A 290 -14.51 -59.96 -16.61
C SER A 290 -13.23 -60.48 -17.26
N PRO A 291 -13.30 -61.16 -18.42
CA PRO A 291 -12.10 -61.57 -19.15
C PRO A 291 -11.16 -60.39 -19.41
N ARG A 292 -9.85 -60.60 -19.24
CA ARG A 292 -8.83 -59.58 -19.49
C ARG A 292 -8.86 -59.14 -20.96
N PRO A 293 -8.77 -57.84 -21.26
CA PRO A 293 -8.63 -57.37 -22.63
C PRO A 293 -7.42 -57.99 -23.33
N VAL A 294 -7.52 -58.22 -24.63
CA VAL A 294 -6.37 -58.62 -25.47
C VAL A 294 -5.97 -57.42 -26.33
N ILE A 295 -4.66 -57.15 -26.40
CA ILE A 295 -4.10 -56.23 -27.39
C ILE A 295 -3.52 -57.07 -28.52
N LEU A 296 -4.00 -56.82 -29.73
CA LEU A 296 -3.47 -57.35 -30.97
C LEU A 296 -2.74 -56.23 -31.72
N LYS A 297 -1.45 -56.42 -32.02
CA LYS A 297 -0.65 -55.52 -32.83
C LYS A 297 -0.36 -56.15 -34.19
N LEU A 298 -0.84 -55.51 -35.24
CA LEU A 298 -0.61 -55.93 -36.62
C LEU A 298 0.58 -55.18 -37.22
N ILE A 299 1.29 -55.81 -38.15
CA ILE A 299 2.41 -55.16 -38.85
C ILE A 299 1.86 -54.12 -39.83
N ARG A 300 0.90 -54.53 -40.66
CA ARG A 300 0.40 -53.71 -41.76
C ARG A 300 -0.96 -53.07 -41.46
N SER A 301 -1.12 -51.81 -41.87
CA SER A 301 -2.34 -51.04 -41.60
C SER A 301 -3.54 -51.46 -42.46
N ASP A 302 -3.32 -51.98 -43.66
CA ASP A 302 -4.34 -52.52 -44.56
C ASP A 302 -5.02 -53.75 -43.95
N VAL A 303 -4.23 -54.70 -43.42
CA VAL A 303 -4.74 -55.89 -42.72
C VAL A 303 -5.58 -55.47 -41.52
N ARG A 304 -5.09 -54.51 -40.73
CA ARG A 304 -5.85 -53.93 -39.61
C ARG A 304 -7.19 -53.37 -40.05
N LEU A 305 -7.23 -52.58 -41.13
CA LEU A 305 -8.47 -51.99 -41.63
C LEU A 305 -9.45 -53.07 -42.10
N ASN A 306 -8.97 -54.13 -42.75
CA ASN A 306 -9.80 -55.26 -43.18
C ASN A 306 -10.41 -56.00 -41.99
N VAL A 307 -9.62 -56.28 -40.95
CA VAL A 307 -10.09 -56.86 -39.69
C VAL A 307 -11.14 -55.96 -39.01
N ILE A 308 -10.84 -54.67 -38.86
CA ILE A 308 -11.73 -53.72 -38.17
C ILE A 308 -13.05 -53.49 -38.92
N ARG A 309 -13.06 -53.57 -40.26
CA ARG A 309 -14.29 -53.50 -41.07
C ARG A 309 -15.25 -54.66 -40.78
N LYS A 310 -14.71 -55.84 -40.52
CA LYS A 310 -15.45 -57.08 -40.25
C LYS A 310 -15.83 -57.28 -38.78
N ARG A 311 -15.55 -56.30 -37.91
CA ARG A 311 -15.81 -56.39 -36.46
C ARG A 311 -17.25 -56.69 -36.04
N LYS A 312 -18.24 -56.29 -36.85
CA LYS A 312 -19.67 -56.55 -36.55
C LYS A 312 -20.01 -58.03 -36.68
N GLU A 313 -19.35 -58.75 -37.59
CA GLU A 313 -19.60 -60.17 -37.88
C GLU A 313 -19.05 -61.08 -36.77
N VAL A 314 -18.02 -60.63 -36.04
CA VAL A 314 -17.42 -61.37 -34.91
C VAL A 314 -17.89 -60.89 -33.53
N ALA A 315 -18.85 -59.97 -33.46
CA ALA A 315 -19.31 -59.38 -32.21
C ALA A 315 -19.92 -60.40 -31.23
N GLY A 316 -20.35 -61.57 -31.72
CA GLY A 316 -20.81 -62.69 -30.89
C GLY A 316 -19.69 -63.43 -30.14
N THR A 317 -18.47 -63.42 -30.65
CA THR A 317 -17.30 -64.05 -30.00
C THR A 317 -16.57 -63.06 -29.09
N PHE A 318 -16.31 -61.85 -29.57
CA PHE A 318 -15.66 -60.79 -28.82
C PHE A 318 -15.93 -59.41 -29.42
N LYS A 319 -15.70 -58.34 -28.65
CA LYS A 319 -15.86 -56.96 -29.12
C LYS A 319 -14.52 -56.35 -29.50
N MET A 320 -14.35 -55.98 -30.77
CA MET A 320 -13.15 -55.27 -31.24
C MET A 320 -13.35 -53.75 -31.26
N MET A 321 -12.33 -53.03 -30.83
CA MET A 321 -12.27 -51.57 -30.86
C MET A 321 -10.87 -51.11 -31.27
N ASP A 322 -10.78 -49.90 -31.81
CA ASP A 322 -9.49 -49.21 -31.98
C ASP A 322 -8.82 -49.02 -30.60
N HIS A 323 -7.50 -49.22 -30.54
CA HIS A 323 -6.74 -48.90 -29.33
C HIS A 323 -6.43 -47.40 -29.33
N VAL A 324 -7.28 -46.65 -28.63
CA VAL A 324 -7.19 -45.20 -28.50
C VAL A 324 -6.62 -44.85 -27.12
N THR A 325 -5.79 -43.80 -27.03
CA THR A 325 -5.28 -43.29 -25.75
C THR A 325 -6.43 -42.80 -24.86
N GLU A 326 -6.22 -42.83 -23.54
CA GLU A 326 -7.23 -42.42 -22.56
C GLU A 326 -7.70 -40.97 -22.79
N ARG A 327 -6.76 -40.04 -23.00
CA ARG A 327 -7.06 -38.62 -23.27
C ARG A 327 -7.87 -38.41 -24.56
N ASN A 328 -7.59 -39.20 -25.59
CA ASN A 328 -8.35 -39.18 -26.83
C ASN A 328 -9.76 -39.75 -26.63
N LEU A 329 -9.90 -40.79 -25.80
CA LEU A 329 -11.20 -41.35 -25.42
C LEU A 329 -12.04 -40.34 -24.63
N ASP A 330 -11.44 -39.66 -23.66
CA ASP A 330 -12.10 -38.61 -22.88
C ASP A 330 -12.53 -37.44 -23.76
N LEU A 331 -11.66 -37.00 -24.69
CA LEU A 331 -12.01 -35.99 -25.68
C LEU A 331 -13.19 -36.46 -26.55
N MET A 332 -13.17 -37.69 -27.06
CA MET A 332 -14.29 -38.21 -27.85
C MET A 332 -15.60 -38.24 -27.07
N ASN A 333 -15.58 -38.63 -25.79
CA ASN A 333 -16.77 -38.65 -24.96
C ASN A 333 -17.31 -37.23 -24.75
N ARG A 334 -16.45 -36.27 -24.37
CA ARG A 334 -16.83 -34.86 -24.24
C ARG A 334 -17.41 -34.26 -25.52
N LEU A 335 -16.89 -34.66 -26.68
CA LEU A 335 -17.41 -34.19 -27.97
C LEU A 335 -18.76 -34.81 -28.32
N ARG A 336 -19.01 -36.06 -27.92
CA ARG A 336 -20.33 -36.72 -28.14
C ARG A 336 -21.43 -36.12 -27.28
N ASP A 337 -21.08 -35.65 -26.09
CA ASP A 337 -22.01 -35.00 -25.17
C ASP A 337 -22.32 -33.54 -25.58
N ASN A 338 -21.81 -33.06 -26.73
CA ASN A 338 -22.02 -31.69 -27.19
C ASN A 338 -23.11 -31.62 -28.26
N ASP A 339 -24.20 -30.91 -27.97
CA ASP A 339 -25.37 -30.78 -28.86
C ASP A 339 -25.07 -30.07 -30.19
N ASN A 340 -23.97 -29.32 -30.30
CA ASN A 340 -23.57 -28.66 -31.55
C ASN A 340 -22.89 -29.62 -32.54
N LEU A 341 -22.62 -30.86 -32.13
CA LEU A 341 -21.94 -31.86 -32.95
C LEU A 341 -22.90 -33.00 -33.30
N HIS A 342 -23.05 -33.27 -34.59
CA HIS A 342 -23.89 -34.34 -35.09
C HIS A 342 -23.25 -35.73 -34.88
N SER A 343 -21.94 -35.84 -35.13
CA SER A 343 -21.25 -37.13 -34.99
C SER A 343 -19.76 -36.97 -34.71
N VAL A 344 -19.19 -37.90 -33.95
CA VAL A 344 -17.77 -37.92 -33.58
C VAL A 344 -17.20 -39.31 -33.84
N TRP A 345 -16.08 -39.38 -34.56
CA TRP A 345 -15.40 -40.63 -34.85
C TRP A 345 -13.88 -40.48 -34.83
N TYR A 346 -13.20 -41.62 -34.72
CA TYR A 346 -11.75 -41.71 -34.70
C TYR A 346 -11.25 -42.32 -36.02
N TYR A 347 -10.23 -41.70 -36.63
CA TYR A 347 -9.63 -42.19 -37.85
C TYR A 347 -8.16 -41.78 -37.95
N ASN A 348 -7.28 -42.73 -38.27
CA ASN A 348 -5.84 -42.50 -38.52
C ASN A 348 -5.16 -41.60 -37.48
N CYS A 349 -5.30 -41.94 -36.19
CA CYS A 349 -4.72 -41.17 -35.06
C CYS A 349 -5.31 -39.78 -34.82
N ASN A 350 -6.43 -39.45 -35.46
CA ASN A 350 -7.11 -38.17 -35.31
C ASN A 350 -8.57 -38.36 -34.89
N ILE A 351 -9.08 -37.41 -34.13
CA ILE A 351 -10.49 -37.32 -33.78
C ILE A 351 -11.14 -36.35 -34.75
N HIS A 352 -12.24 -36.77 -35.35
CA HIS A 352 -13.02 -35.99 -36.28
C HIS A 352 -14.45 -35.85 -35.74
N ALA A 353 -15.06 -34.70 -36.02
CA ALA A 353 -16.49 -34.53 -35.82
C ALA A 353 -17.13 -33.84 -37.02
N ILE A 354 -18.43 -34.04 -37.18
CA ILE A 354 -19.28 -33.25 -38.07
C ILE A 354 -20.19 -32.43 -37.16
N ASP A 355 -20.26 -31.12 -37.40
CA ASP A 355 -21.20 -30.25 -36.72
C ASP A 355 -22.63 -30.39 -37.28
N MET A 356 -23.60 -29.71 -36.66
CA MET A 356 -25.00 -29.76 -37.11
C MET A 356 -25.24 -29.13 -38.48
N VAL A 357 -24.29 -28.34 -39.01
CA VAL A 357 -24.35 -27.75 -40.37
C VAL A 357 -23.84 -28.75 -41.42
N GLY A 358 -23.02 -29.72 -41.00
CA GLY A 358 -22.40 -30.71 -41.88
C GLY A 358 -20.90 -30.49 -42.09
N ASP A 359 -20.31 -29.46 -41.48
CA ASP A 359 -18.88 -29.16 -41.63
C ASP A 359 -18.04 -30.13 -40.81
N ARG A 360 -16.94 -30.58 -41.41
CA ARG A 360 -16.02 -31.52 -40.77
C ARG A 360 -14.92 -30.79 -40.03
N HIS A 361 -14.77 -31.12 -38.77
CA HIS A 361 -13.74 -30.59 -37.87
C HIS A 361 -12.77 -31.69 -37.45
N ARG A 362 -11.49 -31.33 -37.30
CA ARG A 362 -10.46 -32.19 -36.67
C ARG A 362 -10.18 -31.66 -35.28
N PHE A 363 -10.12 -32.54 -34.29
CA PHE A 363 -9.84 -32.20 -32.90
C PHE A 363 -8.51 -32.80 -32.43
N ASP A 364 -7.83 -32.04 -31.57
CA ASP A 364 -6.68 -32.48 -30.76
C ASP A 364 -7.01 -32.35 -29.27
N ILE A 365 -6.26 -33.03 -28.40
CA ILE A 365 -6.49 -33.02 -26.93
C ILE A 365 -6.40 -31.63 -26.33
N GLY A 366 -5.73 -30.72 -27.03
CA GLY A 366 -5.61 -29.34 -26.61
C GLY A 366 -6.66 -28.39 -27.17
N ASP A 367 -7.57 -28.87 -28.00
CA ASP A 367 -8.70 -28.04 -28.43
C ASP A 367 -9.64 -27.81 -27.24
N ASN A 368 -9.84 -26.53 -26.93
CA ASN A 368 -10.60 -26.08 -25.76
C ASN A 368 -12.08 -25.80 -26.10
N SER A 369 -12.81 -25.34 -25.09
CA SER A 369 -14.18 -24.86 -25.20
C SER A 369 -14.35 -23.71 -26.20
N GLU A 370 -13.29 -22.96 -26.53
CA GLU A 370 -13.36 -21.84 -27.47
C GLU A 370 -13.60 -22.31 -28.90
N LYS A 371 -12.94 -23.39 -29.34
CA LYS A 371 -13.21 -23.99 -30.66
C LYS A 371 -14.65 -24.48 -30.76
N LEU A 372 -15.15 -25.13 -29.71
CA LEU A 372 -16.55 -25.54 -29.62
C LEU A 372 -17.50 -24.34 -29.60
N ARG A 373 -17.15 -23.25 -28.92
CA ARG A 373 -17.92 -22.00 -28.93
C ARG A 373 -18.01 -21.39 -30.33
N ARG A 374 -16.91 -21.41 -31.10
CA ARG A 374 -16.88 -20.95 -32.49
C ARG A 374 -17.77 -21.81 -33.39
N ILE A 375 -17.74 -23.13 -33.22
CA ILE A 375 -18.63 -24.06 -33.93
C ILE A 375 -20.10 -23.77 -33.56
N GLY A 376 -20.44 -23.69 -32.27
CA GLY A 376 -21.79 -23.38 -31.84
C GLY A 376 -22.29 -22.01 -32.31
N ALA A 377 -21.41 -21.01 -32.41
CA ALA A 377 -21.75 -19.72 -33.00
C ALA A 377 -22.04 -19.83 -34.51
N ALA A 378 -21.32 -20.68 -35.24
CA ALA A 378 -21.59 -20.95 -36.65
C ALA A 378 -22.94 -21.68 -36.85
N VAL A 379 -23.21 -22.71 -36.03
CA VAL A 379 -24.49 -23.44 -36.03
C VAL A 379 -25.67 -22.50 -35.79
N ARG A 380 -25.58 -21.61 -34.79
CA ARG A 380 -26.62 -20.61 -34.52
C ARG A 380 -26.80 -19.62 -35.68
N ARG A 381 -25.71 -19.18 -36.32
CA ARG A 381 -25.80 -18.30 -37.51
C ARG A 381 -26.47 -18.99 -38.70
N ALA A 382 -26.37 -20.31 -38.80
CA ALA A 382 -27.05 -21.10 -39.82
C ALA A 382 -28.56 -21.30 -39.52
N GLY A 383 -29.08 -20.77 -38.40
CA GLY A 383 -30.48 -20.90 -38.02
C GLY A 383 -30.85 -22.30 -37.51
N ILE A 384 -29.86 -23.14 -37.20
CA ILE A 384 -30.09 -24.47 -36.64
C ILE A 384 -30.22 -24.32 -35.12
N THR A 385 -31.44 -24.42 -34.62
CA THR A 385 -31.73 -24.56 -33.20
C THR A 385 -31.64 -26.04 -32.84
N THR A 386 -30.64 -26.39 -32.03
CA THR A 386 -30.42 -27.72 -31.46
C THR A 386 -31.49 -28.10 -30.46
#